data_AF-A0AA47AFJ1-F1
#
_entry.id   AF-A0AA47AFJ1-F1
#
_cell.length_a   1.000
_cell.length_b   1.000
_cell.length_c   1.000
_cell.angle_alpha   90.00
_cell.angle_beta   90.00
_cell.angle_gamma   90.00
#
_symmetry.space_group_name_H-M   'P 1'
#
loop_
_entity.id
_entity.type
_entity.pdbx_description
1 polymer ?
#
loop_
_entity_poly.entity_id
_entity_poly.type
_entity_poly.pdbx_seq_one_letter_code
_entity_poly.pdbx_strand_id
1 'polypeptide(L)'
;MKKIMTFILAVMSILSICILFTGCGTQTVEDITGEYIWIENGKEKEEPNKHYYLLVLEKDTTYENKPAFQLRFSEQRYNPDLGKYYYVNNDFYVDAKTLQSFDLESHTFKLKDSNIIILDSVQYKKISSKTVSINDTNFTDDKLIQELVKIPKFYKMDDTHISDSFSGFTTELRQYIYY
;
A
#
# COMPACT_ATOMS: atom_id res chain seq x y z
N MET A 1 -44.57 -27.32 -29.53
CA MET A 1 -44.05 -25.93 -29.46
C MET A 1 -43.82 -25.45 -28.03
N LYS A 2 -44.80 -25.54 -27.10
CA LYS A 2 -44.61 -25.05 -25.71
C LYS A 2 -43.41 -25.66 -24.95
N LYS A 3 -43.21 -26.98 -25.00
CA LYS A 3 -42.15 -27.67 -24.23
C LYS A 3 -40.71 -27.34 -24.66
N ILE A 4 -40.49 -27.08 -25.96
CA ILE A 4 -39.16 -26.74 -26.50
C ILE A 4 -38.81 -25.28 -26.14
N MET A 5 -39.79 -24.38 -26.18
CA MET A 5 -39.60 -22.97 -25.81
C MET A 5 -39.25 -22.81 -24.32
N THR A 6 -39.88 -23.61 -23.44
CA THR A 6 -39.56 -23.63 -22.00
C THR A 6 -38.14 -24.15 -21.72
N PHE A 7 -37.68 -25.12 -22.52
CA PHE A 7 -36.33 -25.69 -22.36
C PHE A 7 -35.23 -24.71 -22.79
N ILE A 8 -35.43 -23.97 -23.89
CA ILE A 8 -34.49 -22.94 -24.35
C ILE A 8 -34.41 -21.77 -23.35
N LEU A 9 -35.55 -21.35 -22.79
CA LEU A 9 -35.60 -20.31 -21.74
C LEU A 9 -34.87 -20.73 -20.46
N ALA A 10 -35.00 -21.99 -20.05
CA ALA A 10 -34.28 -22.52 -18.89
C ALA A 10 -32.77 -22.56 -19.12
N VAL A 11 -32.30 -22.98 -20.30
CA VAL A 11 -30.87 -23.02 -20.65
C VAL A 11 -30.27 -21.61 -20.73
N MET A 12 -30.97 -20.64 -21.33
CA MET A 12 -30.53 -19.24 -21.38
C MET A 12 -30.52 -18.60 -19.98
N SER A 13 -31.45 -18.98 -19.10
CA SER A 13 -31.47 -18.50 -17.71
C SER A 13 -30.31 -19.08 -16.89
N ILE A 14 -29.93 -20.34 -17.11
CA ILE A 14 -28.79 -20.98 -16.43
C ILE A 14 -27.47 -20.40 -16.95
N LEU A 15 -27.31 -20.19 -18.26
CA LEU A 15 -26.15 -19.49 -18.80
C LEU A 15 -26.06 -18.04 -18.29
N SER A 16 -27.19 -17.35 -18.15
CA SER A 16 -27.21 -15.98 -17.59
C SER A 16 -26.80 -15.95 -16.11
N ILE A 17 -27.18 -16.96 -15.31
CA ILE A 17 -26.70 -17.10 -13.92
C ILE A 17 -25.20 -17.42 -13.89
N CYS A 18 -24.69 -18.21 -14.83
CA CYS A 18 -23.24 -18.42 -14.96
C CYS A 18 -22.52 -17.11 -15.33
N ILE A 19 -23.12 -16.24 -16.15
CA ILE A 19 -22.52 -14.95 -16.53
C ILE A 19 -22.57 -13.91 -15.40
N LEU A 20 -23.56 -14.01 -14.49
CA LEU A 20 -23.64 -13.15 -13.30
C LEU A 20 -22.61 -13.51 -12.21
N PHE A 21 -22.02 -14.71 -12.25
CA PHE A 21 -20.89 -15.10 -11.39
C PHE A 21 -19.53 -15.14 -12.12
N THR A 22 -19.48 -14.89 -13.44
CA THR A 22 -18.21 -14.72 -14.18
C THR A 22 -17.83 -13.26 -14.40
N GLY A 23 -18.35 -12.34 -13.56
CA GLY A 23 -17.82 -10.98 -13.46
C GLY A 23 -16.50 -10.88 -12.69
N CYS A 24 -15.99 -11.99 -12.15
CA CYS A 24 -14.80 -12.05 -11.33
C CYS A 24 -13.61 -12.48 -12.20
N GLY A 25 -13.00 -11.54 -12.91
CA GLY A 25 -11.59 -11.72 -13.25
C GLY A 25 -10.84 -11.94 -11.94
N THR A 26 -10.03 -12.99 -11.84
CA THR A 26 -9.17 -13.18 -10.67
C THR A 26 -8.22 -12.00 -10.59
N GLN A 27 -8.46 -11.10 -9.64
CA GLN A 27 -7.59 -9.96 -9.36
C GLN A 27 -6.18 -10.48 -9.10
N THR A 28 -5.22 -9.96 -9.84
CA THR A 28 -3.80 -10.28 -9.69
C THR A 28 -3.09 -9.23 -8.82
N VAL A 29 -1.87 -9.53 -8.40
CA VAL A 29 -1.05 -8.58 -7.63
C VAL A 29 -0.67 -7.37 -8.49
N GLU A 30 -0.51 -7.56 -9.79
CA GLU A 30 -0.25 -6.49 -10.76
C GLU A 30 -1.42 -5.51 -10.84
N ASP A 31 -2.65 -6.02 -10.76
CA ASP A 31 -3.86 -5.21 -10.83
C ASP A 31 -3.99 -4.25 -9.64
N ILE A 32 -3.43 -4.59 -8.48
CA ILE A 32 -3.40 -3.73 -7.29
C ILE A 32 -2.15 -2.83 -7.23
N THR A 33 -1.06 -3.13 -7.93
CA THR A 33 0.10 -2.24 -7.92
C THR A 33 -0.17 -0.90 -8.60
N GLY A 34 0.42 0.18 -8.11
CA GLY A 34 0.20 1.51 -8.67
C GLY A 34 0.33 2.65 -7.68
N GLU A 35 -0.20 3.80 -8.07
CA GLU A 35 -0.26 5.02 -7.30
C GLU A 35 -1.63 5.13 -6.61
N TYR A 36 -1.59 5.61 -5.37
CA TYR A 36 -2.71 5.67 -4.46
C TYR A 36 -2.89 7.08 -3.89
N ILE A 37 -4.12 7.37 -3.48
CA ILE A 37 -4.48 8.54 -2.69
C ILE A 37 -5.09 8.11 -1.35
N TRP A 38 -4.78 8.85 -0.30
CA TRP A 38 -5.35 8.62 1.03
C TRP A 38 -6.84 8.98 1.04
N ILE A 39 -7.64 8.15 1.70
CA ILE A 39 -9.05 8.40 1.97
C ILE A 39 -9.25 8.68 3.47
N GLU A 40 -9.72 9.89 3.78
CA GLU A 40 -10.08 10.30 5.14
C GLU A 40 -11.58 10.65 5.19
N ASN A 41 -12.33 10.02 6.10
CA ASN A 41 -13.78 10.24 6.23
C ASN A 41 -14.56 10.06 4.91
N GLY A 42 -14.13 9.09 4.09
CA GLY A 42 -14.76 8.77 2.79
C GLY A 42 -14.43 9.75 1.67
N LYS A 43 -13.51 10.69 1.88
CA LYS A 43 -13.07 11.66 0.87
C LYS A 43 -11.60 11.48 0.55
N GLU A 44 -11.25 11.71 -0.72
CA GLU A 44 -9.86 11.79 -1.15
C GLU A 44 -9.18 12.98 -0.47
N LYS A 45 -8.01 12.71 0.10
CA LYS A 45 -7.18 13.69 0.80
C LYS A 45 -5.85 13.78 0.08
N GLU A 46 -5.66 14.89 -0.63
CA GLU A 46 -4.38 15.24 -1.21
C GLU A 46 -3.52 15.93 -0.15
N GLU A 47 -2.27 15.51 -0.06
CA GLU A 47 -1.25 16.16 0.75
C GLU A 47 -0.14 16.65 -0.18
N PRO A 48 0.18 17.96 -0.16
CA PRO A 48 1.25 18.49 -1.00
C PRO A 48 2.56 17.75 -0.77
N ASN A 49 3.21 17.36 -1.87
CA ASN A 49 4.50 16.67 -1.87
C ASN A 49 4.50 15.29 -1.17
N LYS A 50 3.32 14.67 -1.02
CA LYS A 50 3.20 13.28 -0.59
C LYS A 50 2.52 12.44 -1.66
N HIS A 51 3.11 11.29 -1.96
CA HIS A 51 2.56 10.33 -2.91
C HIS A 51 2.65 8.92 -2.33
N TYR A 52 1.67 8.09 -2.63
CA TYR A 52 1.58 6.73 -2.11
C TYR A 52 1.67 5.72 -3.24
N TYR A 53 2.52 4.71 -3.08
CA TYR A 53 2.75 3.68 -4.09
C TYR A 53 2.66 2.29 -3.48
N LEU A 54 2.02 1.35 -4.18
CA LEU A 54 2.09 -0.07 -3.86
C LEU A 54 2.91 -0.78 -4.94
N LEU A 55 3.95 -1.49 -4.52
CA LEU A 55 4.90 -2.18 -5.37
C LEU A 55 4.99 -3.66 -5.00
N VAL A 56 5.34 -4.51 -5.97
CA VAL A 56 5.76 -5.89 -5.70
C VAL A 56 7.26 -5.92 -5.54
N LEU A 57 7.75 -6.44 -4.42
CA LEU A 57 9.17 -6.73 -4.19
C LEU A 57 9.52 -8.13 -4.70
N GLU A 58 8.72 -9.14 -4.35
CA GLU A 58 8.96 -10.53 -4.70
C GLU A 58 7.64 -11.28 -4.97
N LYS A 59 7.60 -12.08 -6.05
CA LYS A 59 6.42 -12.84 -6.48
C LYS A 59 6.46 -14.32 -6.12
N ASP A 60 7.66 -14.89 -6.02
CA ASP A 60 7.86 -16.32 -5.87
C ASP A 60 8.44 -16.63 -4.48
N THR A 61 7.72 -16.17 -3.44
CA THR A 61 8.15 -16.32 -2.05
C THR A 61 7.16 -17.13 -1.23
N THR A 62 7.57 -17.47 -0.01
CA THR A 62 6.73 -18.19 0.95
C THR A 62 6.77 -17.49 2.30
N TYR A 63 5.61 -17.29 2.90
CA TYR A 63 5.45 -16.77 4.27
C TYR A 63 4.53 -17.71 5.04
N GLU A 64 4.87 -18.03 6.29
CA GLU A 64 4.16 -19.04 7.09
C GLU A 64 3.92 -20.38 6.37
N ASN A 65 4.89 -20.84 5.56
CA ASN A 65 4.82 -22.05 4.72
C ASN A 65 3.70 -22.02 3.65
N LYS A 66 3.23 -20.85 3.26
CA LYS A 66 2.24 -20.64 2.19
C LYS A 66 2.83 -19.77 1.08
N PRO A 67 2.41 -19.95 -0.19
CA PRO A 67 2.77 -19.04 -1.28
C PRO A 67 2.35 -17.61 -0.97
N ALA A 68 3.27 -16.67 -1.15
CA ALA A 68 3.08 -15.28 -0.78
C ALA A 68 3.66 -14.34 -1.84
N PHE A 69 3.18 -13.10 -1.83
CA PHE A 69 3.85 -11.97 -2.46
C PHE A 69 4.41 -11.06 -1.37
N GLN A 70 5.64 -10.60 -1.55
CA GLN A 70 6.18 -9.51 -0.74
C GLN A 70 5.86 -8.19 -1.43
N LEU A 71 5.13 -7.32 -0.73
CA LEU A 71 4.75 -6.01 -1.21
C LEU A 71 5.47 -4.92 -0.42
N ARG A 72 5.58 -3.75 -1.04
CA ARG A 72 6.03 -2.51 -0.42
C ARG A 72 4.98 -1.43 -0.64
N PHE A 73 4.49 -0.87 0.46
CA PHE A 73 3.75 0.38 0.43
C PHE A 73 4.71 1.53 0.75
N SER A 74 4.93 2.41 -0.21
CA SER A 74 5.89 3.52 -0.12
C SER A 74 5.15 4.84 -0.04
N GLU A 75 5.38 5.59 1.03
CA GLU A 75 5.02 7.00 1.12
C GLU A 75 6.23 7.85 0.69
N GLN A 76 6.14 8.44 -0.50
CA GLN A 76 7.11 9.42 -0.96
C GLN A 76 6.84 10.76 -0.29
N ARG A 77 7.88 11.41 0.24
CA ARG A 77 7.82 12.72 0.88
C ARG A 77 8.94 13.61 0.36
N TYR A 78 8.75 14.93 0.36
CA TYR A 78 9.79 15.90 0.00
C TYR A 78 10.43 16.52 1.23
N ASN A 79 11.76 16.56 1.29
CA ASN A 79 12.49 17.33 2.29
C ASN A 79 13.09 18.59 1.63
N PRO A 80 12.68 19.81 2.05
CA PRO A 80 13.14 21.05 1.44
C PRO A 80 14.58 21.42 1.84
N ASP A 81 15.10 20.96 2.98
CA ASP A 81 16.45 21.31 3.44
C ASP A 81 17.54 20.65 2.59
N LEU A 82 17.27 19.45 2.08
CA LEU A 82 18.15 18.73 1.17
C LEU A 82 17.69 18.82 -0.29
N GLY A 83 16.49 19.33 -0.56
CA GLY A 83 15.92 19.43 -1.90
C GLY A 83 15.68 18.08 -2.56
N LYS A 84 15.31 17.06 -1.77
CA LYS A 84 15.21 15.66 -2.23
C LYS A 84 13.90 15.02 -1.77
N TYR A 85 13.39 14.12 -2.61
CA TYR A 85 12.37 13.17 -2.18
C TYR A 85 13.02 12.01 -1.41
N TYR A 86 12.30 11.50 -0.43
CA TYR A 86 12.63 10.30 0.33
C TYR A 86 11.38 9.45 0.51
N TYR A 87 11.56 8.20 0.97
CA TYR A 87 10.49 7.24 1.09
C TYR A 87 10.41 6.64 2.49
N VAL A 88 9.20 6.58 3.03
CA VAL A 88 8.87 5.75 4.19
C VAL A 88 8.24 4.48 3.63
N ASN A 89 8.90 3.34 3.82
CA ASN A 89 8.50 2.07 3.23
C ASN A 89 7.94 1.13 4.30
N ASN A 90 6.76 0.57 4.04
CA ASN A 90 6.19 -0.53 4.79
C ASN A 90 6.20 -1.77 3.91
N ASP A 91 7.05 -2.73 4.25
CA ASP A 91 7.16 -4.00 3.56
C ASP A 91 6.36 -5.06 4.32
N PHE A 92 5.59 -5.87 3.60
CA PHE A 92 4.72 -6.89 4.21
C PHE A 92 4.43 -8.02 3.23
N TYR A 93 3.97 -9.16 3.75
CA TYR A 93 3.56 -10.30 2.95
C TYR A 93 2.04 -10.41 2.82
N VAL A 94 1.59 -10.85 1.65
CA VAL A 94 0.19 -11.21 1.41
C VAL A 94 0.09 -12.60 0.80
N ASP A 95 -0.99 -13.31 1.13
CA ASP A 95 -1.29 -14.61 0.54
C ASP A 95 -1.51 -14.48 -0.97
N ALA A 96 -0.78 -15.28 -1.76
CA ALA A 96 -0.75 -15.13 -3.22
C ALA A 96 -2.10 -15.42 -3.90
N LYS A 97 -3.02 -16.13 -3.21
CA LYS A 97 -4.34 -16.48 -3.74
C LYS A 97 -5.39 -15.43 -3.38
N THR A 98 -5.32 -14.87 -2.18
CA THR A 98 -6.36 -13.99 -1.63
C THR A 98 -5.98 -12.51 -1.62
N LEU A 99 -4.68 -12.20 -1.76
CA LEU A 99 -4.12 -10.85 -1.63
C LEU A 99 -4.48 -10.19 -0.28
N GLN A 100 -4.49 -10.98 0.79
CA GLN A 100 -4.74 -10.51 2.16
C GLN A 100 -3.49 -10.78 3.01
N SER A 101 -3.29 -9.99 4.07
CA SER A 101 -2.21 -10.24 5.04
C SER A 101 -2.39 -11.58 5.76
N PHE A 102 -1.28 -12.15 6.22
CA PHE A 102 -1.27 -13.33 7.09
C PHE A 102 -1.57 -12.95 8.55
N ASP A 103 -1.87 -13.95 9.39
CA ASP A 103 -2.24 -13.72 10.80
C ASP A 103 -1.07 -13.18 11.64
N LEU A 104 0.18 -13.54 11.31
CA LEU A 104 1.39 -13.05 12.01
C LEU A 104 2.03 -11.83 11.34
N GLU A 105 1.40 -11.27 10.30
CA GLU A 105 1.92 -10.07 9.65
C GLU A 105 1.78 -8.87 10.59
N SER A 106 2.85 -8.08 10.75
CA SER A 106 2.80 -6.88 11.60
C SER A 106 1.90 -5.79 11.01
N HIS A 107 1.76 -5.79 9.69
CA HIS A 107 0.89 -4.90 8.94
C HIS A 107 -0.40 -5.61 8.52
N THR A 108 -1.55 -5.00 8.82
CA THR A 108 -2.82 -5.54 8.36
C THR A 108 -3.14 -4.99 6.98
N PHE A 109 -3.06 -5.83 5.96
CA PHE A 109 -3.41 -5.48 4.58
C PHE A 109 -4.72 -6.14 4.17
N LYS A 110 -5.67 -5.33 3.68
CA LYS A 110 -6.94 -5.81 3.14
C LYS A 110 -7.24 -5.19 1.80
N LEU A 111 -7.46 -6.04 0.79
CA LEU A 111 -8.08 -5.65 -0.46
C LEU A 111 -9.60 -5.64 -0.28
N LYS A 112 -10.22 -4.45 -0.37
CA LYS A 112 -11.68 -4.30 -0.23
C LYS A 112 -12.38 -4.37 -1.58
N ASP A 113 -11.85 -3.65 -2.56
CA ASP A 113 -12.31 -3.58 -3.95
C ASP A 113 -11.08 -3.55 -4.86
N SER A 114 -11.25 -3.71 -6.18
CA SER A 114 -10.11 -3.74 -7.14
C SER A 114 -9.20 -2.50 -7.11
N ASN A 115 -9.69 -1.39 -6.56
CA ASN A 115 -8.98 -0.14 -6.42
C ASN A 115 -8.92 0.40 -4.98
N ILE A 116 -9.41 -0.33 -3.97
CA ILE A 116 -9.37 0.14 -2.58
C ILE A 116 -8.61 -0.86 -1.72
N ILE A 117 -7.57 -0.37 -1.07
CA ILE A 117 -6.80 -1.10 -0.07
C ILE A 117 -6.99 -0.46 1.30
N ILE A 118 -6.85 -1.27 2.34
CA ILE A 118 -6.75 -0.83 3.72
C ILE A 118 -5.44 -1.37 4.28
N LEU A 119 -4.57 -0.47 4.73
CA LEU A 119 -3.31 -0.80 5.39
C LEU A 119 -3.35 -0.21 6.79
N ASP A 120 -3.23 -1.05 7.82
CA ASP A 120 -3.24 -0.64 9.23
C ASP A 120 -4.42 0.27 9.60
N SER A 121 -5.61 -0.11 9.12
CA SER A 121 -6.87 0.64 9.27
C SER A 121 -6.95 1.98 8.51
N VAL A 122 -5.93 2.34 7.74
CA VAL A 122 -5.94 3.51 6.85
C VAL A 122 -6.37 3.07 5.45
N GLN A 123 -7.32 3.79 4.86
CA GLN A 123 -7.86 3.46 3.56
C GLN A 123 -7.18 4.27 2.45
N TYR A 124 -6.86 3.60 1.34
CA TYR A 124 -6.31 4.23 0.14
C TYR A 124 -7.06 3.79 -1.11
N LYS A 125 -7.15 4.68 -2.08
CA LYS A 125 -7.77 4.43 -3.39
C LYS A 125 -6.71 4.51 -4.49
N LYS A 126 -6.64 3.50 -5.34
CA LYS A 126 -5.79 3.47 -6.52
C LYS A 126 -6.27 4.50 -7.53
N ILE A 127 -5.37 5.37 -7.98
CA ILE A 127 -5.65 6.43 -8.95
C ILE A 127 -4.94 6.20 -10.29
N SER A 128 -3.89 5.38 -10.30
CA SER A 128 -3.13 5.06 -11.51
C SER A 128 -2.38 3.74 -11.35
N SER A 129 -2.04 3.09 -12.47
CA SER A 129 -1.10 1.95 -12.48
C SER A 129 0.36 2.39 -12.58
N LYS A 130 0.64 3.70 -12.55
CA LYS A 130 2.00 4.23 -12.48
C LYS A 130 2.63 3.83 -11.14
N THR A 131 3.87 3.35 -11.19
CA THR A 131 4.68 3.04 -10.01
C THR A 131 5.99 3.81 -10.05
N VAL A 132 6.74 3.77 -8.95
CA VAL A 132 8.15 4.16 -8.89
C VAL A 132 9.03 2.92 -9.01
N SER A 133 10.33 3.07 -9.31
CA SER A 133 11.22 1.92 -9.28
C SER A 133 11.55 1.54 -7.83
N ILE A 134 11.77 0.25 -7.56
CA ILE A 134 12.22 -0.22 -6.24
C ILE A 134 13.51 0.51 -5.83
N ASN A 135 14.41 0.78 -6.78
CA ASN A 135 15.66 1.48 -6.52
C ASN A 135 15.45 2.92 -6.04
N ASP A 136 14.44 3.63 -6.56
CA ASP A 136 14.11 4.99 -6.10
C ASP A 136 13.67 4.97 -4.64
N THR A 137 12.93 3.93 -4.24
CA THR A 137 12.46 3.76 -2.85
C THR A 137 13.57 3.46 -1.84
N ASN A 138 14.83 3.31 -2.29
CA ASN A 138 15.96 3.04 -1.40
C ASN A 138 16.52 4.30 -0.71
N PHE A 139 16.14 5.52 -1.12
CA PHE A 139 16.45 6.72 -0.34
C PHE A 139 15.40 6.88 0.76
N THR A 140 15.62 6.19 1.87
CA THR A 140 14.68 6.12 2.99
C THR A 140 14.78 7.34 3.90
N ASP A 141 13.78 7.51 4.75
CA ASP A 141 13.81 8.36 5.94
C ASP A 141 15.09 8.19 6.80
N ASP A 142 15.57 6.97 7.02
CA ASP A 142 16.84 6.75 7.73
C ASP A 142 18.03 7.35 6.98
N LYS A 143 18.09 7.21 5.65
CA LYS A 143 19.15 7.84 4.85
C LYS A 143 19.03 9.36 4.84
N LEU A 144 17.80 9.87 4.83
CA LEU A 144 17.53 11.30 4.99
C LEU A 144 18.08 11.80 6.33
N ILE A 145 17.79 11.11 7.45
CA ILE A 145 18.32 11.44 8.78
C ILE A 145 19.85 11.48 8.74
N GLN A 146 20.49 10.45 8.20
CA GLN A 146 21.97 10.38 8.09
C GLN A 146 22.58 11.53 7.27
N GLU A 147 21.87 12.04 6.26
CA GLU A 147 22.31 13.23 5.51
C GLU A 147 22.04 14.53 6.29
N LEU A 148 20.86 14.65 6.92
CA LEU A 148 20.45 15.83 7.67
C LEU A 148 21.37 16.09 8.86
N VAL A 149 21.72 15.07 9.65
CA VAL A 149 22.57 15.23 10.85
C VAL A 149 23.98 15.74 10.56
N LYS A 150 24.42 15.78 9.29
CA LYS A 150 25.67 16.44 8.88
C LYS A 150 25.57 17.97 8.94
N ILE A 151 24.35 18.53 9.02
CA ILE A 151 24.09 19.96 9.18
C ILE A 151 23.89 20.23 10.68
N PRO A 152 24.62 21.20 11.29
CA PRO A 152 24.64 21.40 12.74
C PRO A 152 23.28 21.59 13.42
N LYS A 153 22.29 22.17 12.73
CA LYS A 153 20.92 22.33 13.25
C LYS A 153 20.26 20.97 13.51
N PHE A 154 20.34 20.05 12.56
CA PHE A 154 19.66 18.75 12.65
C PHE A 154 20.38 17.77 13.56
N TYR A 155 21.70 17.87 13.68
CA TYR A 155 22.43 17.12 14.72
C TYR A 155 21.88 17.40 16.12
N LYS A 156 21.62 18.67 16.44
CA LYS A 156 21.04 19.05 17.74
C LYS A 156 19.63 18.52 17.94
N MET A 157 18.82 18.52 16.87
CA MET A 157 17.46 17.97 16.89
C MET A 157 17.45 16.46 17.07
N ASP A 158 18.46 15.75 16.56
CA ASP A 158 18.62 14.30 16.73
C ASP A 158 19.06 13.93 18.16
N ASP A 159 19.87 14.79 18.80
CA ASP A 159 20.30 14.61 20.20
C ASP A 159 19.20 14.98 21.22
N THR A 160 18.21 15.78 20.81
CA THR A 160 17.16 16.27 21.69
C THR A 160 15.98 15.30 21.75
N HIS A 161 15.85 14.62 22.88
CA HIS A 161 14.78 13.65 23.13
C HIS A 161 13.52 14.35 23.68
N ILE A 162 12.37 13.95 23.15
CA ILE A 162 11.05 14.46 23.51
C ILE A 162 10.09 13.31 23.78
N SER A 163 9.05 13.57 24.59
CA SER A 163 8.01 12.56 24.86
C SER A 163 7.18 12.31 23.61
N ASP A 164 6.88 11.05 23.35
CA ASP A 164 5.98 10.63 22.26
C ASP A 164 4.89 9.70 22.80
N SER A 165 3.65 9.91 22.36
CA SER A 165 2.49 9.15 22.87
C SER A 165 2.47 7.69 22.41
N PHE A 166 3.19 7.34 21.35
CA PHE A 166 3.18 5.99 20.76
C PHE A 166 4.41 5.18 21.18
N SER A 167 5.59 5.78 21.10
CA SER A 167 6.89 5.15 21.36
C SER A 167 7.47 5.45 22.76
N GLY A 168 6.82 6.33 23.53
CA GLY A 168 7.30 6.82 24.82
C GLY A 168 8.30 7.96 24.70
N PHE A 169 9.28 7.84 23.80
CA PHE A 169 10.22 8.91 23.48
C PHE A 169 10.61 8.90 22.00
N THR A 170 10.79 10.09 21.42
CA THR A 170 11.35 10.29 20.07
C THR A 170 12.36 11.44 20.10
N THR A 171 12.92 11.81 18.95
CA THR A 171 13.81 12.97 18.81
C THR A 171 13.07 14.10 18.10
N GLU A 172 13.45 15.36 18.32
CA GLU A 172 12.92 16.49 17.54
C GLU A 172 13.11 16.28 16.02
N LEU A 173 14.22 15.66 15.60
CA LEU A 173 14.49 15.39 14.18
C LEU A 173 13.49 14.40 13.57
N ARG A 174 13.26 13.27 14.24
CA ARG A 174 12.23 12.30 13.81
C ARG A 174 10.85 12.96 13.77
N GLN A 175 10.49 13.77 14.78
CA GLN A 175 9.22 14.49 14.74
C GLN A 175 9.11 15.40 13.50
N TYR A 176 10.17 16.14 13.19
CA TYR A 176 10.24 17.01 12.01
C TYR A 176 10.10 16.26 10.68
N ILE A 177 10.55 15.01 10.62
CA ILE A 177 10.49 14.19 9.39
C ILE A 177 9.10 13.56 9.22
N TYR A 178 8.48 13.09 10.31
CA TYR A 178 7.26 12.30 10.22
C TYR A 178 5.95 13.10 10.37
N TYR A 179 5.95 14.26 11.04
CA TYR A 179 4.75 15.03 11.38
C TYR A 179 4.74 16.43 10.75
#